data_AF-A0A8T1UE64-F1
#
_entry.id   AF-A0A8T1UE64-F1
#
_cell.length_a   1.000
_cell.length_b   1.000
_cell.length_c   1.000
_cell.angle_alpha   90.00
_cell.angle_beta   90.00
_cell.angle_gamma   90.00
#
_symmetry.space_group_name_H-M   'P 1'
#
loop_
_entity.id
_entity.type
_entity.pdbx_description
1 polymer ?
#
loop_
_entity_poly.entity_id
_entity_poly.type
_entity_poly.pdbx_seq_one_letter_code
_entity_poly.pdbx_strand_id
1 'polypeptide(L)' 'MCVPKYAPPITSRCLNATTSTISDDTNCSVELACGNQFCTQYSVDIIQTRIGLGATCNDWIPMGAFIFEYVGEILFEEEA' A
#
# COMPACT_ATOMS: atom_id res chain seq x y z
N MET A 1 12.10 -13.64 -5.83
CA MET A 1 11.17 -14.30 -4.88
C MET A 1 10.07 -13.28 -4.56
N CYS A 2 8.80 -13.63 -4.74
CA CYS A 2 7.67 -12.71 -4.55
C CYS A 2 7.55 -12.23 -3.10
N VAL A 3 6.89 -11.09 -2.88
CA VAL A 3 6.60 -10.58 -1.52
C VAL A 3 5.57 -11.52 -0.88
N PRO A 4 5.86 -12.17 0.27
CA PRO A 4 4.85 -12.91 1.00
C PRO A 4 3.74 -11.99 1.50
N LYS A 5 2.52 -12.51 1.60
CA LYS A 5 1.41 -11.82 2.27
C LYS A 5 1.85 -11.40 3.68
N TYR A 6 1.58 -10.15 4.07
CA TYR A 6 1.97 -9.53 5.35
C TYR A 6 3.46 -9.19 5.53
N ALA A 7 4.32 -9.45 4.55
CA ALA A 7 5.71 -9.02 4.60
C ALA A 7 5.88 -7.63 3.94
N PRO A 8 6.74 -6.75 4.49
CA PRO A 8 7.06 -5.50 3.84
C PRO A 8 7.82 -5.76 2.52
N PRO A 9 7.54 -5.02 1.44
CA PRO A 9 8.23 -5.18 0.15
C PRO A 9 9.73 -4.96 0.23
N ILE A 10 10.19 -4.15 1.19
CA ILE A 10 11.57 -3.66 1.35
C ILE A 10 12.60 -4.79 1.56
N THR A 11 12.19 -5.92 2.12
CA THR A 11 13.07 -7.08 2.33
C THR A 11 12.96 -8.13 1.22
N SER A 12 12.11 -7.90 0.22
CA SER A 12 11.86 -8.86 -0.84
C SER A 12 12.85 -8.71 -2.00
N ARG A 13 13.06 -9.82 -2.73
CA ARG A 13 13.71 -9.83 -4.05
C ARG A 13 12.67 -9.99 -5.15
N CYS A 14 11.49 -9.41 -4.96
CA CYS A 14 10.43 -9.43 -5.96
C CYS A 14 10.72 -8.31 -6.96
N LEU A 15 10.85 -8.66 -8.25
CA LEU A 15 11.22 -7.67 -9.27
C LEU A 15 10.26 -6.48 -9.26
N ASN A 16 8.95 -6.75 -9.28
CA ASN A 16 7.92 -5.72 -9.25
C ASN A 16 8.04 -4.83 -8.00
N ALA A 17 8.23 -5.42 -6.81
CA ALA A 17 8.42 -4.65 -5.58
C ALA A 17 9.68 -3.75 -5.64
N THR A 18 10.79 -4.26 -6.20
CA THR A 18 12.04 -3.49 -6.32
C THR A 18 11.98 -2.36 -7.36
N THR A 19 11.04 -2.42 -8.30
CA THR A 19 10.81 -1.39 -9.34
C THR A 19 9.58 -0.53 -9.04
N SER A 20 9.06 -0.56 -7.81
CA SER A 20 7.84 0.17 -7.41
C SER A 20 6.63 -0.12 -8.30
N THR A 21 6.55 -1.34 -8.83
CA THR A 21 5.45 -1.83 -9.65
C THR A 21 4.56 -2.72 -8.79
N ILE A 22 3.26 -2.48 -8.79
CA ILE A 22 2.31 -3.34 -8.07
C ILE A 22 2.02 -4.60 -8.88
N SER A 23 1.84 -5.72 -8.18
CA SER A 23 1.48 -7.00 -8.79
C SER A 23 -0.04 -7.13 -8.89
N ASP A 24 -0.49 -7.63 -10.03
CA ASP A 24 -1.86 -8.08 -10.26
C ASP A 24 -2.04 -9.49 -9.65
N ASP A 25 -3.16 -9.75 -8.98
CA ASP A 25 -3.46 -11.05 -8.37
C ASP A 25 -3.80 -12.13 -9.40
N THR A 26 -4.15 -11.74 -10.64
CA THR A 26 -4.44 -12.65 -11.74
C THR A 26 -3.19 -13.16 -12.48
N ASN A 27 -2.07 -12.44 -12.39
CA ASN A 27 -0.87 -12.72 -13.19
C ASN A 27 0.41 -12.87 -12.35
N CYS A 28 0.32 -12.75 -11.03
CA CYS A 28 1.44 -13.05 -10.16
C CYS A 28 1.59 -14.57 -9.99
N SER A 29 2.82 -15.09 -10.12
CA SER A 29 3.12 -16.52 -9.88
C SER A 29 2.73 -17.06 -8.50
N VAL A 30 2.44 -16.19 -7.53
CA VAL A 30 1.95 -16.56 -6.19
C VAL A 30 0.54 -16.03 -5.90
N GLU A 31 -0.13 -15.49 -6.91
CA GLU A 31 -1.54 -15.07 -6.91
C GLU A 31 -1.93 -14.28 -5.64
N LEU A 32 -2.95 -14.74 -4.91
CA LEU A 32 -3.49 -14.15 -3.68
C LEU A 32 -2.52 -14.19 -2.47
N ALA A 33 -1.40 -14.92 -2.58
CA ALA A 33 -0.35 -14.93 -1.58
C ALA A 33 0.69 -13.82 -1.80
N CYS A 34 0.58 -13.03 -2.88
CA CYS A 34 1.45 -11.89 -3.13
C CYS A 34 1.10 -10.72 -2.20
N GLY A 35 2.06 -10.29 -1.39
CA GLY A 35 1.96 -9.08 -0.57
C GLY A 35 2.22 -7.78 -1.32
N ASN A 36 2.63 -7.83 -2.60
CA ASN A 36 2.92 -6.65 -3.43
C ASN A 36 1.67 -6.14 -4.16
N GLN A 37 0.60 -5.90 -3.42
CA GLN A 37 -0.72 -5.50 -3.93
C GLN A 37 -1.22 -4.26 -3.17
N PHE A 38 -2.14 -3.49 -3.75
CA PHE A 38 -2.84 -2.39 -3.05
C PHE A 38 -3.91 -2.93 -2.09
N CYS A 39 -3.49 -3.79 -1.16
CA CYS A 39 -4.36 -4.34 -0.14
C CYS A 39 -4.00 -3.69 1.21
N THR A 40 -4.92 -2.88 1.74
CA THR A 40 -4.77 -2.32 3.09
C THR A 40 -4.83 -3.44 4.12
N GLN A 41 -3.76 -3.57 4.91
CA GLN A 41 -3.60 -4.60 5.94
C GLN A 41 -3.74 -4.05 7.36
N TYR A 42 -3.85 -2.73 7.50
CA TYR A 42 -3.87 -2.04 8.79
C TYR A 42 -5.17 -1.26 8.94
N SER A 43 -5.77 -1.34 10.12
CA SER A 43 -6.92 -0.51 10.47
C SER A 43 -6.43 0.88 10.87
N VAL A 44 -6.97 1.90 10.21
CA VAL A 44 -6.59 3.29 10.43
C VAL A 44 -7.83 4.07 10.84
N ASP A 45 -7.74 4.77 11.96
CA ASP A 45 -8.78 5.66 12.46
C ASP A 45 -8.46 7.11 12.06
N ILE A 46 -9.50 7.87 11.72
CA ILE A 46 -9.38 9.31 11.49
C ILE A 46 -9.68 10.05 12.79
N ILE A 47 -8.75 10.91 13.19
CA ILE A 47 -8.83 11.69 14.43
C ILE A 47 -8.77 13.19 14.15
N GLN A 48 -9.42 13.97 15.01
CA GLN A 48 -9.29 15.41 15.01
C GLN A 48 -7.97 15.82 15.67
N THR A 49 -7.19 16.66 14.99
CA THR A 49 -5.96 17.29 15.49
C THR A 49 -6.13 18.81 15.58
N ARG A 50 -5.10 19.50 16.11
CA ARG A 50 -5.10 20.97 16.19
C ARG A 50 -5.08 21.67 14.84
N ILE A 51 -4.69 20.97 13.76
CA ILE A 51 -4.49 21.54 12.42
C ILE A 51 -5.43 20.93 11.36
N GLY A 52 -6.40 20.11 11.77
CA GLY A 52 -7.30 19.41 10.86
C GLY A 52 -7.45 17.93 11.22
N LEU A 53 -7.69 17.08 10.23
CA LEU A 53 -7.81 15.63 10.42
C LEU A 53 -6.44 14.95 10.29
N GLY A 54 -6.23 13.88 11.06
CA GLY A 54 -5.08 13.02 10.97
C GLY A 54 -5.49 11.54 10.98
N ALA A 55 -4.56 10.67 10.59
CA ALA A 55 -4.72 9.23 10.62
C ALA A 55 -3.91 8.63 11.78
N THR A 56 -4.47 7.67 12.49
CA THR A 56 -3.78 6.90 13.54
C THR A 56 -4.03 5.41 13.38
N CYS A 57 -3.13 4.58 13.89
CA CYS A 57 -3.23 3.13 13.85
C CYS A 57 -2.78 2.59 15.22
N ASN A 58 -3.54 1.63 15.75
CA ASN A 58 -3.20 0.98 17.03
C ASN A 58 -2.19 -0.16 16.87
N ASP A 59 -1.94 -0.61 15.63
CA ASP A 59 -1.03 -1.70 15.32
C ASP A 59 0.41 -1.19 15.09
N TRP A 60 1.38 -2.07 15.37
CA TRP A 60 2.78 -1.82 14.99
C TRP A 60 2.93 -1.95 13.48
N ILE A 61 3.25 -0.84 12.82
CA ILE A 61 3.46 -0.81 11.37
C ILE A 61 4.95 -1.00 11.08
N PRO A 62 5.37 -2.07 10.39
CA PRO A 62 6.75 -2.26 10.00
C PRO A 62 7.16 -1.23 8.93
N MET A 63 8.44 -0.85 8.95
CA MET A 63 8.99 0.10 7.98
C MET A 63 8.81 -0.42 6.54
N GLY A 64 8.34 0.46 5.66
CA GLY A 64 8.09 0.14 4.25
C GLY A 64 6.78 -0.60 3.99
N ALA A 65 5.91 -0.77 4.98
CA ALA A 65 4.57 -1.30 4.77
C ALA A 65 3.69 -0.35 3.95
N PHE A 66 2.82 -0.93 3.11
CA PHE A 66 1.74 -0.21 2.46
C PHE A 66 0.59 0.03 3.45
N ILE A 67 0.08 1.27 3.51
CA ILE A 67 -1.01 1.66 4.43
C ILE A 67 -2.32 1.85 3.67
N PHE A 68 -2.41 2.89 2.86
CA PHE A 68 -3.57 3.20 2.02
C PHE A 68 -3.13 3.83 0.71
N GLU A 69 -3.98 3.71 -0.29
CA GLU A 69 -3.84 4.38 -1.57
C GLU A 69 -4.44 5.79 -1.48
N TYR A 70 -3.75 6.79 -2.05
CA TYR A 70 -4.35 8.11 -2.23
C TYR A 70 -5.21 8.08 -3.49
N VAL A 71 -6.52 7.97 -3.28
CA VAL A 71 -7.52 7.92 -4.37
C VAL A 71 -8.27 9.25 -4.44
N GLY A 72 -8.63 9.65 -5.65
CA GLY A 72 -9.34 10.89 -5.92
C GLY A 72 -9.56 11.10 -7.42
N GLU A 73 -10.14 12.24 -7.76
CA GLU A 73 -10.32 12.64 -9.15
C GLU A 73 -8.98 13.11 -9.74
N ILE A 74 -8.68 12.66 -10.96
CA ILE A 74 -7.55 13.16 -11.74
C ILE A 74 -8.08 14.33 -12.57
N LEU A 75 -7.64 15.54 -12.23
CA LEU A 75 -8.00 16.75 -12.98
C LEU A 75 -6.96 16.97 -14.08
N PHE A 76 -7.44 17.19 -15.31
CA PHE A 76 -6.59 17.61 -16.41
C PHE A 76 -6.46 19.14 -16.42
N GLU A 77 -5.36 19.65 -16.97
CA GLU A 77 -5.07 21.10 -16.98
C GLU A 77 -6.19 21.94 -17.61
N GLU A 78 -6.96 21.35 -18.54
CA GLU A 78 -8.11 22.00 -19.19
C GLU A 78 -9.35 22.10 -18.29
N GLU A 79 -9.39 21.37 -17.18
CA GLU A 79 -10.52 21.25 -16.24
C GLU A 79 -10.23 21.94 -14.89
N ALA A 80 -9.05 22.56 -14.73
CA ALA A 80 -8.56 23.18 -13.49
C ALA A 80 -8.91 24.67 -13.34
#